data_AF-A0A1E4CHN6-F1
#
_entry.id   AF-A0A1E4CHN6-F1
#
_cell.length_a   1.000
_cell.length_b   1.000
_cell.length_c   1.000
_cell.angle_alpha   90.00
_cell.angle_beta   90.00
_cell.angle_gamma   90.00
#
_symmetry.space_group_name_H-M   'P 1'
#
loop_
_entity.id
_entity.type
_entity.pdbx_description
1 polymer ?
#
loop_
_entity_poly.entity_id
_entity_poly.type
_entity_poly.pdbx_seq_one_letter_code
_entity_poly.pdbx_strand_id
1 'polypeptide(L)'
;MADETTPAGGPELDAPVERRRRGTRPRGNRTAITVRVPDEQYAQYSREAEDLGIPIGSWAAIVLAESRGLEVPEYIKTEISKAAARRDAAHRAHAEELPLPRSA
;
A
#
# COMPACT_ATOMS: atom_id res chain seq x y z
N MET A 1 49.56 -35.63 -34.78
CA MET A 1 49.52 -35.49 -33.31
C MET A 1 48.97 -34.10 -33.05
N ALA A 2 47.64 -34.00 -32.90
CA ALA A 2 46.97 -33.82 -31.60
C ALA A 2 47.50 -32.53 -30.92
N ASP A 3 46.70 -31.50 -30.70
CA ASP A 3 45.52 -31.59 -29.85
C ASP A 3 44.54 -30.43 -30.12
N GLU A 4 43.27 -30.76 -30.35
CA GLU A 4 42.12 -29.89 -30.06
C GLU A 4 42.19 -29.43 -28.61
N THR A 5 41.68 -28.23 -28.29
CA THR A 5 40.73 -28.01 -27.17
C THR A 5 40.38 -26.52 -27.08
N THR A 6 39.24 -26.16 -27.66
CA THR A 6 38.35 -25.12 -27.10
C THR A 6 37.35 -25.85 -26.21
N PRO A 7 37.12 -25.39 -24.97
CA PRO A 7 35.82 -24.80 -24.64
C PRO A 7 35.97 -23.68 -23.60
N ALA A 8 35.01 -22.84 -23.26
CA ALA A 8 33.63 -22.63 -23.66
C ALA A 8 33.34 -21.18 -23.21
N GLY A 9 32.51 -20.47 -23.98
CA GLY A 9 31.80 -19.32 -23.44
C GLY A 9 30.99 -19.78 -22.24
N GLY A 10 31.37 -19.34 -21.04
CA GLY A 10 30.53 -19.47 -19.86
C GLY A 10 29.26 -18.63 -20.06
N PRO A 11 28.09 -19.11 -19.65
CA PRO A 11 26.91 -18.27 -19.66
C PRO A 11 27.14 -17.14 -18.66
N GLU A 12 27.19 -15.91 -19.16
CA GLU A 12 26.99 -14.71 -18.36
C GLU A 12 25.61 -14.86 -17.74
N LEU A 13 25.58 -15.30 -16.47
CA LEU A 13 24.37 -15.40 -15.70
C LEU A 13 23.83 -13.98 -15.59
N ASP A 14 22.80 -13.68 -16.38
CA ASP A 14 21.97 -12.48 -16.28
C ASP A 14 21.67 -12.24 -14.80
N ALA A 15 22.34 -11.25 -14.22
CA ALA A 15 22.08 -10.83 -12.86
C ALA A 15 20.58 -10.49 -12.76
N PRO A 16 19.89 -10.89 -11.68
CA PRO A 16 18.48 -10.59 -11.54
C PRO A 16 18.30 -9.08 -11.62
N VAL A 17 17.64 -8.61 -12.69
CA VAL A 17 17.27 -7.21 -12.85
C VAL A 17 16.40 -6.87 -11.64
N GLU A 18 16.98 -6.19 -10.65
CA GLU A 18 16.27 -5.65 -9.51
C GLU A 18 15.08 -4.86 -10.07
N ARG A 19 13.87 -5.41 -9.89
CA ARG A 19 12.65 -4.71 -10.24
C ARG A 19 12.60 -3.47 -9.36
N ARG A 20 13.11 -2.35 -9.88
CA ARG A 20 13.03 -1.04 -9.22
C ARG A 20 11.59 -0.87 -8.78
N ARG A 21 11.37 -0.80 -7.46
CA ARG A 21 10.05 -0.57 -6.88
C ARG A 21 9.51 0.69 -7.56
N ARG A 22 8.41 0.56 -8.33
CA ARG A 22 7.78 1.71 -8.96
C ARG A 22 7.49 2.73 -7.85
N GLY A 23 8.09 3.92 -7.96
CA GLY A 23 7.87 4.99 -6.99
C GLY A 23 6.38 5.27 -6.81
N THR A 24 6.00 5.74 -5.62
CA THR A 24 4.61 6.15 -5.34
C THR A 24 4.17 7.15 -6.40
N ARG A 25 3.03 6.91 -7.04
CA ARG A 25 2.47 7.83 -8.04
C ARG A 25 2.40 9.24 -7.45
N PRO A 26 2.81 10.28 -8.21
CA PRO A 26 2.72 11.66 -7.73
C PRO A 26 1.27 12.00 -7.40
N ARG A 27 1.04 12.62 -6.23
CA ARG A 27 -0.29 12.93 -5.69
C ARG A 27 -0.80 14.33 -6.11
N GLY A 28 -0.21 14.91 -7.16
CA GLY A 28 -0.49 16.27 -7.61
C GLY A 28 0.24 17.36 -6.80
N ASN A 29 -0.02 18.62 -7.15
CA ASN A 29 0.54 19.79 -6.48
C ASN A 29 -0.12 20.00 -5.12
N ARG A 30 0.66 20.15 -4.05
CA ARG A 30 0.15 20.24 -2.67
C ARG A 30 1.10 21.00 -1.75
N THR A 31 0.53 21.63 -0.74
CA THR A 31 1.26 22.29 0.35
C THR A 31 1.07 21.52 1.65
N ALA A 32 2.13 21.39 2.43
CA ALA A 32 2.07 20.73 3.73
C ALA A 32 1.41 21.64 4.78
N ILE A 33 0.49 21.08 5.56
CA ILE A 33 -0.05 21.71 6.77
C ILE A 33 0.57 20.96 7.96
N THR A 34 1.24 21.67 8.86
CA THR A 34 1.81 21.10 10.09
C THR A 34 1.03 21.61 11.29
N VAL A 35 0.45 20.71 12.09
CA VAL A 35 -0.40 21.05 13.24
C VAL A 35 -0.03 20.15 14.42
N ARG A 36 -0.17 20.67 15.64
CA ARG A 36 -0.14 19.88 16.87
C ARG A 36 -1.53 19.87 17.49
N VAL A 37 -1.98 18.70 17.92
CA VAL A 37 -3.27 18.49 18.60
C VAL A 37 -3.01 17.82 19.94
N PRO A 38 -3.92 17.94 20.93
CA PRO A 38 -3.86 17.14 22.15
C PRO A 38 -3.75 15.64 21.86
N ASP A 39 -3.02 14.92 22.72
CA ASP A 39 -2.73 13.49 22.52
C ASP A 39 -4.00 12.64 22.43
N GLU A 40 -5.02 12.97 23.23
CA GLU A 40 -6.31 12.29 23.22
C GLU A 40 -7.02 12.41 21.86
N GLN A 41 -6.94 13.60 21.24
CA GLN A 41 -7.50 13.84 19.91
C GLN A 41 -6.70 13.08 18.86
N TYR A 42 -5.37 13.11 18.93
CA TYR A 42 -4.52 12.34 18.03
C TYR A 42 -4.84 10.84 18.07
N ALA A 43 -5.03 10.27 19.27
CA ALA A 43 -5.38 8.87 19.45
C ALA A 43 -6.74 8.54 18.83
N GLN A 44 -7.73 9.42 18.98
CA GLN A 44 -9.02 9.26 18.32
C GLN A 44 -8.88 9.30 16.79
N TYR A 45 -8.22 10.32 16.25
CA TYR A 45 -8.06 10.50 14.80
C TYR A 45 -7.26 9.35 14.16
N SER A 46 -6.29 8.81 14.90
CA SER A 46 -5.52 7.64 14.46
C SER A 46 -6.42 6.42 14.33
N ARG A 47 -7.29 6.14 15.32
CA ARG A 47 -8.25 5.03 15.25
C ARG A 47 -9.20 5.18 14.06
N GLU A 48 -9.76 6.37 13.86
CA GLU A 48 -10.66 6.62 12.73
C GLU A 48 -9.97 6.47 11.37
N ALA A 49 -8.69 6.88 11.27
CA ALA A 49 -7.89 6.66 10.07
C ALA A 49 -7.57 5.17 9.85
N GLU A 50 -7.28 4.42 10.91
CA GLU A 50 -7.04 2.98 10.91
C GLU A 50 -8.28 2.18 10.47
N ASP A 51 -9.47 2.56 10.94
CA ASP A 51 -10.75 1.94 10.54
C ASP A 51 -11.00 2.06 9.03
N LEU A 52 -10.58 3.18 8.43
CA LEU A 52 -10.61 3.40 6.99
C LEU A 52 -9.41 2.76 6.27
N GLY A 53 -8.38 2.35 7.01
CA GLY A 53 -7.12 1.80 6.49
C GLY A 53 -6.27 2.82 5.73
N ILE A 54 -6.37 4.11 6.09
CA ILE A 54 -5.66 5.22 5.43
C ILE A 54 -4.72 5.95 6.40
N PRO A 55 -3.74 6.73 5.91
CA PRO A 55 -2.90 7.56 6.77
C PRO A 55 -3.70 8.65 7.50
N ILE A 56 -3.31 8.99 8.73
CA ILE A 56 -3.96 10.07 9.52
C ILE A 56 -4.01 11.41 8.78
N GLY A 57 -2.97 11.75 8.01
CA GLY A 57 -2.97 12.97 7.19
C GLY A 57 -4.03 12.97 6.09
N SER A 58 -4.34 11.80 5.52
CA SER A 58 -5.42 11.64 4.55
C SER A 58 -6.78 11.74 5.24
N TRP A 59 -6.95 11.12 6.41
CA TRP A 59 -8.16 11.29 7.23
C TRP A 59 -8.41 12.77 7.57
N ALA A 60 -7.39 13.49 8.04
CA ALA A 60 -7.50 14.90 8.37
C ALA A 60 -7.89 15.77 7.15
N ALA A 61 -7.34 15.44 5.97
CA ALA A 61 -7.70 16.13 4.74
C ALA A 61 -9.16 15.88 4.31
N ILE A 62 -9.72 14.68 4.56
CA ILE A 62 -11.14 14.39 4.34
C ILE A 62 -11.99 15.28 5.24
N VAL A 63 -11.76 15.22 6.55
CA VAL A 63 -12.55 15.98 7.54
C VAL A 63 -12.51 17.48 7.26
N LEU A 64 -11.34 18.01 6.91
CA LEU A 64 -11.19 19.42 6.55
C LEU A 64 -11.95 19.77 5.26
N ALA A 65 -11.88 18.93 4.22
CA ALA A 65 -12.60 19.17 2.98
C ALA A 65 -14.12 19.15 3.21
N GLU A 66 -14.63 18.11 3.88
CA GLU A 66 -16.05 17.93 4.18
C GLU A 66 -16.62 19.06 5.04
N SER A 67 -15.89 19.49 6.09
CA SER A 67 -16.29 20.61 6.95
C SER A 67 -16.43 21.95 6.21
N ARG A 68 -15.87 22.04 5.00
CA ARG A 68 -15.90 23.22 4.14
C ARG A 68 -16.72 23.02 2.88
N GLY A 69 -17.38 21.86 2.71
CA GLY A 69 -18.11 21.52 1.50
C GLY A 69 -17.21 21.42 0.26
N LEU A 70 -15.93 21.08 0.44
CA LEU A 70 -14.96 20.90 -0.63
C LEU A 70 -14.90 19.43 -1.05
N GLU A 71 -14.48 19.18 -2.28
CA GLU A 71 -14.29 17.81 -2.77
C GLU A 71 -13.09 17.14 -2.10
N VAL A 72 -13.25 15.88 -1.69
CA VAL A 72 -12.17 15.03 -1.19
C VAL A 72 -11.16 14.74 -2.31
N PRO A 73 -9.85 14.96 -2.10
CA PRO A 73 -8.83 14.71 -3.12
C PRO A 73 -8.83 13.27 -3.67
N GLU A 74 -8.70 13.14 -4.99
CA GLU A 74 -8.80 11.86 -5.70
C GLU A 74 -7.77 10.81 -5.25
N TYR A 75 -6.56 11.25 -4.85
CA TYR A 75 -5.54 10.34 -4.35
C TYR A 75 -5.97 9.65 -3.04
N ILE A 76 -6.83 10.29 -2.23
CA ILE A 76 -7.36 9.73 -0.99
C ILE A 76 -8.44 8.70 -1.31
N LYS A 77 -9.32 8.98 -2.28
CA LYS A 77 -10.29 8.00 -2.78
C LYS A 77 -9.57 6.73 -3.25
N THR A 78 -8.43 6.88 -3.93
CA THR A 78 -7.57 5.75 -4.32
C THR A 78 -6.98 4.99 -3.12
N GLU A 79 -6.63 5.67 -2.02
CA GLU A 79 -6.14 5.02 -0.80
C GLU A 79 -7.23 4.18 -0.13
N ILE A 80 -8.45 4.72 -0.02
CA ILE A 80 -9.62 4.02 0.52
C ILE A 80 -9.91 2.75 -0.30
N SER A 81 -9.94 2.87 -1.63
CA SER A 81 -10.18 1.71 -2.51
C SER A 81 -9.11 0.62 -2.36
N LYS A 82 -7.85 1.00 -2.18
CA LYS A 82 -6.75 0.04 -1.92
C LYS A 82 -6.87 -0.60 -0.54
N ALA A 83 -7.28 0.17 0.47
CA ALA A 83 -7.49 -0.35 1.81
C ALA A 83 -8.64 -1.38 1.83
N ALA A 84 -9.75 -1.08 1.15
CA ALA A 84 -10.85 -2.04 0.96
C ALA A 84 -10.37 -3.32 0.26
N ALA A 85 -9.70 -3.19 -0.89
CA ALA A 85 -9.19 -4.35 -1.64
C ALA A 85 -8.22 -5.22 -0.82
N ARG A 86 -7.38 -4.60 0.04
CA ARG A 86 -6.49 -5.34 0.94
C ARG A 86 -7.27 -6.12 1.99
N ARG A 87 -8.29 -5.51 2.61
CA ARG A 87 -9.15 -6.18 3.60
C ARG A 87 -9.88 -7.36 2.97
N ASP A 88 -10.43 -7.19 1.77
CA ASP A 88 -11.12 -8.27 1.06
C ASP A 88 -10.16 -9.42 0.71
N ALA A 89 -8.94 -9.11 0.27
CA ALA A 89 -7.91 -10.11 0.01
C ALA A 89 -7.52 -10.87 1.29
N ALA A 90 -7.34 -10.18 2.42
CA ALA A 90 -7.04 -10.80 3.70
C ALA A 90 -8.19 -11.70 4.20
N HIS A 91 -9.43 -11.24 4.04
CA HIS A 91 -10.61 -12.03 4.40
C HIS A 91 -10.73 -13.31 3.56
N ARG A 92 -10.48 -13.23 2.23
CA ARG A 92 -10.47 -14.41 1.35
C ARG A 92 -9.37 -15.40 1.72
N ALA A 93 -8.15 -14.92 1.94
CA ALA A 93 -7.03 -15.78 2.35
C ALA A 93 -7.34 -16.53 3.66
N HIS A 94 -7.87 -15.82 4.66
CA HIS A 94 -8.28 -16.44 5.92
C HIS A 94 -9.40 -17.48 5.74
N ALA A 95 -10.37 -17.23 4.87
CA ALA A 95 -11.44 -18.19 4.57
C ALA A 95 -10.93 -19.47 3.87
N GLU A 96 -9.89 -19.36 3.04
CA GLU A 96 -9.26 -20.49 2.36
C GLU A 96 -8.39 -21.34 3.31
N GLU A 97 -7.83 -20.76 4.37
CA GLU A 97 -6.98 -21.44 5.36
C GLU A 97 -7.76 -22.25 6.41
N LEU A 98 -9.08 -22.02 6.57
CA LEU A 98 -9.93 -22.77 7.49
C LEU A 98 -10.31 -24.14 6.88
N PRO A 99 -9.81 -25.28 7.42
CA PRO A 99 -10.28 -26.58 6.96
C PRO A 99 -11.76 -26.71 7.31
N LEU A 100 -12.60 -26.99 6.29
CA LEU A 100 -14.01 -27.33 6.46
C LEU A 100 -14.14 -28.40 7.57
N PRO A 101 -15.06 -28.23 8.54
CA PRO A 101 -15.29 -29.26 9.54
C PRO A 101 -15.68 -30.54 8.80
N ARG A 102 -14.90 -31.60 8.96
CA ARG A 102 -15.30 -32.93 8.52
C ARG A 102 -16.50 -33.33 9.37
N SER A 103 -17.70 -33.20 8.82
CA SER A 103 -18.91 -33.75 9.41
C SER A 103 -18.71 -35.26 9.60
N ALA A 104 -18.91 -35.71 10.84
CA ALA A 104 -18.85 -37.12 11.25
C ALA A 104 -20.16 -37.85 10.95
#